data_AF-A0A2N7R242-F1
#
_entry.id   AF-A0A2N7R242-F1
#
_cell.length_a   1.000
_cell.length_b   1.000
_cell.length_c   1.000
_cell.angle_alpha   90.00
_cell.angle_beta   90.00
_cell.angle_gamma   90.00
#
_symmetry.space_group_name_H-M   'P 1'
#
loop_
_entity.id
_entity.type
_entity.pdbx_description
1 polymer ?
#
loop_
_entity_poly.entity_id
_entity_poly.type
_entity_poly.pdbx_seq_one_letter_code
_entity_poly.pdbx_strand_id
1 'polypeptide(L)'
;MSVYLLLSLLLLGHVVCDFYFQSEDDVRKKKFPINNRVQEFFVAHSLHALTHSVVITAISVVWFFSNTESSRPSSIGELFNIFFVIGVILFFSHLCIDMLKEFVSERFGSYGSVVFLLDQFAHISIIFWLVLKVFYSAEYLNGKSNIQLELITLTIFAISLVLLLRPASIFIVLFMSGKKIGGMSERIQITKSFMAVAYYSELAKEYASKSGAELHDELRKSKDKADDLVTFLKNGTLEVSTDSAFDSNGAGKWIGYIERVMIFVFFIFNQPAAIAGIMAIKTAFRFNDLKDDNDSARSEYIMIGTFLSFFITMIIAATAKFSIESIWDGSQVKIMDFDILHWLNSYIFRY
;
A
#
# COMPACT_ATOMS: atom_id res chain seq x y z
N MET A 1 1.50 31.48 0.58
CA MET A 1 1.68 30.03 0.44
C MET A 1 0.35 29.36 0.23
N SER A 2 0.16 28.83 -0.99
CA SER A 2 -1.15 28.41 -1.50
C SER A 2 -1.87 27.35 -0.63
N VAL A 3 -3.21 27.37 -0.69
CA VAL A 3 -4.07 26.32 -0.11
C VAL A 3 -3.76 24.94 -0.70
N TYR A 4 -3.32 24.89 -1.96
CA TYR A 4 -2.87 23.66 -2.61
C TYR A 4 -1.65 23.04 -1.92
N LEU A 5 -0.70 23.88 -1.44
CA LEU A 5 0.44 23.37 -0.68
C LEU A 5 -0.01 22.81 0.67
N LEU A 6 -0.92 23.49 1.38
CA LEU A 6 -1.50 22.96 2.62
C LEU A 6 -2.14 21.61 2.38
N LEU A 7 -3.05 21.52 1.40
CA LEU A 7 -3.76 20.27 1.09
C LEU A 7 -2.78 19.14 0.79
N SER A 8 -1.77 19.39 -0.05
CA SER A 8 -0.75 18.38 -0.36
C SER A 8 0.05 17.95 0.87
N LEU A 9 0.39 18.87 1.78
CA LEU A 9 1.13 18.53 3.00
C LEU A 9 0.26 17.74 3.99
N LEU A 10 -1.02 18.09 4.15
CA LEU A 10 -1.94 17.36 5.02
C LEU A 10 -2.19 15.94 4.49
N LEU A 11 -2.33 15.78 3.17
CA LEU A 11 -2.45 14.45 2.53
C LEU A 11 -1.18 13.62 2.74
N LEU A 12 0.01 14.22 2.55
CA LEU A 12 1.27 13.53 2.82
C LEU A 12 1.38 13.09 4.28
N GLY A 13 1.07 14.00 5.22
CA GLY A 13 1.07 13.71 6.65
C GLY A 13 0.13 12.56 7.01
N HIS A 14 -1.09 12.57 6.47
CA HIS A 14 -2.06 11.50 6.68
C HIS A 14 -1.57 10.14 6.17
N VAL A 15 -1.06 10.06 4.93
CA VAL A 15 -0.56 8.80 4.36
C VAL A 15 0.64 8.27 5.17
N VAL A 16 1.53 9.16 5.61
CA VAL A 16 2.67 8.76 6.45
C VAL A 16 2.19 8.23 7.81
N CYS A 17 1.23 8.90 8.45
CA CYS A 17 0.71 8.45 9.73
C CYS A 17 0.01 7.09 9.63
N ASP A 18 -0.87 6.89 8.64
CA ASP A 18 -1.65 5.66 8.48
C ASP A 18 -0.76 4.44 8.16
N PHE A 19 0.25 4.60 7.30
CA PHE A 19 0.95 3.46 6.72
C PHE A 19 2.40 3.28 7.18
N TYR A 20 3.03 4.33 7.68
CA TYR A 20 4.47 4.33 8.00
C TYR A 20 4.75 4.50 9.48
N PHE A 21 3.96 5.30 10.19
CA PHE A 21 4.09 5.43 11.65
C PHE A 21 3.42 4.28 12.40
N GLN A 22 2.46 3.62 11.78
CA GLN A 22 1.81 2.45 12.36
C GLN A 22 2.70 1.20 12.22
N SER A 23 2.99 0.52 13.33
CA SER A 23 3.69 -0.77 13.30
C SER A 23 2.72 -1.93 13.07
N GLU A 24 3.23 -3.07 12.60
CA GLU A 24 2.43 -4.30 12.43
C GLU A 24 1.77 -4.73 13.76
N ASP A 25 2.44 -4.50 14.89
CA ASP A 25 1.93 -4.81 16.22
C ASP A 25 0.74 -3.92 16.60
N ASP A 26 0.78 -2.65 16.21
CA ASP A 26 -0.33 -1.71 16.43
C ASP A 26 -1.53 -2.08 15.57
N VAL A 27 -1.31 -2.48 14.30
CA VAL A 27 -2.37 -3.03 13.44
C VAL A 27 -3.02 -4.24 14.08
N ARG A 28 -2.23 -5.17 14.64
CA ARG A 28 -2.79 -6.37 15.30
C ARG A 28 -3.65 -6.03 16.51
N LYS A 29 -3.26 -5.04 17.31
CA LYS A 29 -4.04 -4.59 18.48
C LYS A 29 -5.33 -3.86 18.10
N LYS A 30 -5.40 -3.26 16.91
CA LYS A 30 -6.61 -2.62 16.39
C LYS A 30 -7.65 -3.60 15.84
N LYS A 31 -7.32 -4.87 15.58
CA LYS A 31 -8.32 -5.85 15.15
C LYS A 31 -9.38 -6.09 16.21
N PHE A 32 -10.61 -6.38 15.79
CA PHE A 32 -11.73 -6.64 16.68
C PHE A 32 -11.35 -7.67 17.77
N PRO A 33 -11.56 -7.36 19.07
CA PRO A 33 -10.98 -8.15 20.15
C PRO A 33 -11.68 -9.50 20.31
N ILE A 34 -10.97 -10.58 19.99
CA ILE A 34 -11.33 -11.94 20.36
C ILE A 34 -10.69 -12.20 21.74
N ASN A 35 -11.43 -11.92 22.82
CA ASN A 35 -11.10 -12.01 24.28
C ASN A 35 -11.10 -10.66 25.02
N ASN A 36 -10.89 -10.68 26.35
CA ASN A 36 -10.86 -9.53 27.29
C ASN A 36 -9.80 -8.43 27.01
N ARG A 37 -9.28 -8.32 25.78
CA ARG A 37 -8.31 -7.30 25.35
C ARG A 37 -8.95 -6.01 24.82
N VAL A 38 -10.16 -5.72 25.27
CA VAL A 38 -10.93 -4.53 24.89
C VAL A 38 -10.13 -3.25 25.21
N GLN A 39 -9.39 -3.23 26.32
CA GLN A 39 -8.52 -2.10 26.68
C GLN A 39 -7.42 -1.86 25.64
N GLU A 40 -6.72 -2.91 25.19
CA GLU A 40 -5.67 -2.80 24.17
C GLU A 40 -6.22 -2.26 22.85
N PHE A 41 -7.42 -2.71 22.47
CA PHE A 41 -8.13 -2.24 21.28
C PHE A 41 -8.38 -0.72 21.32
N PHE A 42 -8.97 -0.21 22.41
CA PHE A 42 -9.27 1.22 22.54
C PHE A 42 -8.01 2.09 22.66
N VAL A 43 -6.99 1.61 23.38
CA VAL A 43 -5.72 2.34 23.52
C VAL A 43 -5.01 2.43 22.17
N ALA A 44 -4.93 1.35 21.40
CA ALA A 44 -4.30 1.36 20.08
C ALA A 44 -4.96 2.35 19.12
N HIS A 45 -6.30 2.36 19.07
CA HIS A 45 -7.06 3.32 18.27
C HIS A 45 -6.87 4.76 18.73
N SER A 46 -6.89 4.99 20.04
CA SER A 46 -6.73 6.33 20.61
C SER A 46 -5.32 6.89 20.36
N LEU A 47 -4.28 6.05 20.50
CA LEU A 47 -2.91 6.47 20.20
C LEU A 47 -2.74 6.81 18.72
N HIS A 48 -3.32 6.01 17.81
CA HIS A 48 -3.30 6.29 16.38
C HIS A 48 -4.06 7.58 16.03
N ALA A 49 -5.27 7.77 16.56
CA ALA A 49 -6.02 9.00 16.37
C ALA A 49 -5.27 10.24 16.90
N LEU A 50 -4.51 10.08 18.01
CA LEU A 50 -3.68 11.14 18.57
C LEU A 50 -2.50 11.49 17.65
N THR A 51 -1.80 10.51 17.08
CA THR A 51 -0.69 10.80 16.15
C THR A 51 -1.18 11.58 14.93
N HIS A 52 -2.33 11.20 14.36
CA HIS A 52 -2.97 11.93 13.26
C HIS A 52 -3.32 13.37 13.64
N SER A 53 -4.01 13.53 14.78
CA SER A 53 -4.40 14.85 15.30
C SER A 53 -3.18 15.76 15.49
N VAL A 54 -2.12 15.26 16.11
CA VAL A 54 -0.89 16.02 16.36
C VAL A 54 -0.19 16.40 15.06
N VAL A 55 0.01 15.46 14.14
CA VAL A 55 0.75 15.72 12.88
C VAL A 55 0.00 16.69 11.98
N ILE A 56 -1.29 16.48 11.75
CA ILE A 56 -2.11 17.34 10.88
C ILE A 56 -2.25 18.74 11.48
N THR A 57 -2.42 18.84 12.81
CA THR A 57 -2.45 20.14 13.50
C THR A 57 -1.10 20.84 13.41
N ALA A 58 0.02 20.13 13.60
CA ALA A 58 1.37 20.71 13.47
C ALA A 58 1.63 21.26 12.06
N ILE A 59 1.27 20.53 11.00
CA ILE A 59 1.36 21.00 9.61
C ILE A 59 0.51 22.27 9.42
N SER A 60 -0.71 22.27 9.94
CA SER A 60 -1.63 23.41 9.87
C SER A 60 -1.07 24.65 10.58
N VAL A 61 -0.45 24.48 11.75
CA VAL A 61 0.23 25.53 12.52
C VAL A 61 1.41 26.10 11.74
N VAL A 62 2.30 25.24 11.22
CA VAL A 62 3.48 25.67 10.45
C VAL A 62 3.05 26.44 9.20
N TRP A 63 2.06 25.93 8.48
CA TRP A 63 1.52 26.61 7.30
C TRP A 63 0.89 27.95 7.67
N PHE A 64 0.15 28.04 8.79
CA PHE A 64 -0.47 29.27 9.25
C PHE A 64 0.58 30.34 9.61
N PHE A 65 1.62 29.99 10.36
CA PHE A 65 2.67 30.96 10.70
C PHE A 65 3.51 31.40 9.49
N SER A 66 3.65 30.50 8.52
CA SER A 66 4.30 30.76 7.23
C SER A 66 3.44 31.61 6.29
N ASN A 67 2.16 31.84 6.62
CA ASN A 67 1.21 32.61 5.82
C ASN A 67 0.59 33.79 6.56
N THR A 68 0.74 34.95 5.96
CA THR A 68 -0.01 36.19 6.23
C THR A 68 0.33 36.92 7.52
N GLU A 69 0.85 38.13 7.34
CA GLU A 69 1.06 39.16 8.35
C GLU A 69 -0.21 40.00 8.63
N SER A 70 -1.26 39.90 7.81
CA SER A 70 -2.39 40.85 7.82
C SER A 70 -3.63 40.42 8.61
N SER A 71 -3.73 39.15 9.00
CA SER A 71 -4.90 38.59 9.70
C SER A 71 -4.50 37.56 10.76
N ARG A 72 -3.36 37.81 11.43
CA ARG A 72 -2.97 37.05 12.61
C ARG A 72 -3.92 37.46 13.76
N PRO A 73 -4.59 36.51 14.42
CA PRO A 73 -5.35 36.83 15.62
C PRO A 73 -4.45 37.52 16.64
N SER A 74 -5.02 38.53 17.30
CA SER A 74 -4.29 39.45 18.16
C SER A 74 -3.79 38.80 19.46
N SER A 75 -4.31 37.63 19.81
CA SER A 75 -3.95 36.91 21.04
C SER A 75 -3.47 35.49 20.77
N ILE A 76 -2.46 35.06 21.54
CA ILE A 76 -1.98 33.67 21.56
C ILE A 76 -3.12 32.71 21.95
N GLY A 77 -4.07 33.17 22.78
CA GLY A 77 -5.23 32.39 23.21
C GLY A 77 -6.19 32.04 22.08
N GLU A 78 -6.44 32.95 21.14
CA GLU A 78 -7.27 32.68 19.96
C GLU A 78 -6.63 31.64 19.03
N LEU A 79 -5.31 31.74 18.79
CA LEU A 79 -4.57 30.72 18.03
C LEU A 79 -4.69 29.35 18.68
N PHE A 80 -4.47 29.29 20.00
CA PHE A 80 -4.60 28.04 20.75
C PHE A 80 -6.00 27.45 20.58
N ASN A 81 -7.05 28.26 20.71
CA ASN A 81 -8.43 27.79 20.57
C ASN A 81 -8.72 27.23 19.17
N ILE A 82 -8.28 27.90 18.10
CA ILE A 82 -8.50 27.43 16.72
C ILE A 82 -7.84 26.07 16.49
N PHE A 83 -6.54 25.95 16.78
CA PHE A 83 -5.81 24.71 16.55
C PHE A 83 -6.21 23.58 17.50
N PHE A 84 -6.60 23.90 18.74
CA PHE A 84 -7.15 22.93 19.67
C PHE A 84 -8.46 22.34 19.15
N VAL A 85 -9.38 23.18 18.67
CA VAL A 85 -10.64 22.70 18.08
C VAL A 85 -10.40 21.82 16.86
N ILE A 86 -9.47 22.22 15.98
CA ILE A 86 -9.07 21.40 14.82
C ILE A 86 -8.52 20.04 15.27
N GLY A 87 -7.60 20.03 16.23
CA GLY A 87 -7.02 18.80 16.76
C GLY A 87 -8.06 17.87 17.37
N VAL A 88 -9.01 18.42 18.14
CA VAL A 88 -10.11 17.64 18.74
C VAL A 88 -11.01 17.03 17.66
N ILE A 89 -11.40 17.80 16.64
CA ILE A 89 -12.23 17.29 15.54
C ILE A 89 -11.51 16.15 14.84
N LEU A 90 -10.24 16.34 14.47
CA LEU A 90 -9.44 15.33 13.78
C LEU A 90 -9.26 14.06 14.61
N PHE A 91 -9.03 14.20 15.92
CA PHE A 91 -8.89 13.06 16.83
C PHE A 91 -10.16 12.20 16.83
N PHE A 92 -11.31 12.81 17.12
CA PHE A 92 -12.56 12.06 17.22
C PHE A 92 -13.02 11.51 15.88
N SER A 93 -12.85 12.27 14.79
CA SER A 93 -13.22 11.80 13.46
C SER A 93 -12.38 10.60 13.03
N HIS A 94 -11.06 10.64 13.27
CA HIS A 94 -10.14 9.53 12.95
C HIS A 94 -10.47 8.30 13.80
N LEU A 95 -10.67 8.50 15.10
CA LEU A 95 -11.07 7.44 16.02
C LEU A 95 -12.37 6.75 15.57
N CYS A 96 -13.38 7.54 15.18
CA CYS A 96 -14.65 7.00 14.71
C CYS A 96 -14.51 6.21 13.40
N ILE A 97 -13.72 6.68 12.43
CA ILE A 97 -13.54 5.99 11.15
C ILE A 97 -12.81 4.66 11.35
N ASP A 98 -11.66 4.66 12.02
CA ASP A 98 -10.89 3.44 12.25
C ASP A 98 -11.73 2.38 13.00
N MET A 99 -12.46 2.79 14.04
CA MET A 99 -13.33 1.87 14.77
C MET A 99 -14.50 1.35 13.92
N LEU A 100 -15.10 2.20 13.08
CA LEU A 100 -16.17 1.80 12.17
C LEU A 100 -15.67 0.78 11.15
N LYS A 101 -14.46 0.99 10.61
CA LYS A 101 -13.81 0.06 9.68
C LYS A 101 -13.65 -1.33 10.30
N GLU A 102 -13.18 -1.43 11.54
CA GLU A 102 -13.00 -2.73 12.22
C GLU A 102 -14.35 -3.43 12.46
N PHE A 103 -15.39 -2.68 12.84
CA PHE A 103 -16.73 -3.23 13.00
C PHE A 103 -17.33 -3.73 11.67
N VAL A 104 -17.17 -2.96 10.58
CA VAL A 104 -17.64 -3.33 9.25
C VAL A 104 -16.84 -4.53 8.71
N SER A 105 -15.53 -4.58 8.94
CA SER A 105 -14.66 -5.67 8.50
C SER A 105 -15.04 -6.99 9.17
N GLU A 106 -15.35 -6.99 10.46
CA GLU A 106 -15.81 -8.18 11.19
C GLU A 106 -17.16 -8.66 10.65
N ARG A 107 -18.09 -7.74 10.37
CA ARG A 107 -19.44 -8.07 9.90
C ARG A 107 -19.49 -8.51 8.43
N PHE A 108 -18.64 -7.96 7.57
CA PHE A 108 -18.67 -8.12 6.12
C PHE A 108 -17.35 -8.64 5.54
N GLY A 109 -16.64 -9.51 6.28
CA GLY A 109 -15.25 -9.95 6.02
C GLY A 109 -14.90 -10.46 4.62
N SER A 110 -15.86 -10.62 3.71
CA SER A 110 -15.64 -10.91 2.30
C SER A 110 -15.19 -9.69 1.46
N TYR A 111 -15.28 -8.46 1.96
CA TYR A 111 -15.06 -7.22 1.18
C TYR A 111 -13.90 -6.35 1.66
N GLY A 112 -12.81 -6.98 2.13
CA GLY A 112 -11.68 -6.27 2.76
C GLY A 112 -11.07 -5.14 1.93
N SER A 113 -10.95 -5.30 0.61
CA SER A 113 -10.43 -4.24 -0.29
C SER A 113 -11.38 -3.03 -0.40
N VAL A 114 -12.69 -3.25 -0.42
CA VAL A 114 -13.69 -2.18 -0.49
C VAL A 114 -13.76 -1.43 0.83
N VAL A 115 -13.77 -2.15 1.95
CA VAL A 115 -13.75 -1.53 3.29
C VAL A 115 -12.50 -0.68 3.47
N PHE A 116 -11.34 -1.17 3.00
CA PHE A 116 -10.11 -0.39 2.98
C PHE A 116 -10.22 0.89 2.13
N LEU A 117 -10.81 0.84 0.94
CA LEU A 117 -10.97 2.04 0.11
C LEU A 117 -11.93 3.05 0.73
N LEU A 118 -13.04 2.59 1.31
CA LEU A 118 -14.01 3.45 1.99
C LEU A 118 -13.41 4.15 3.21
N ASP A 119 -12.60 3.42 3.98
CA ASP A 119 -11.82 3.93 5.09
C ASP A 119 -10.90 5.08 4.65
N GLN A 120 -10.09 4.87 3.61
CA GLN A 120 -9.20 5.91 3.08
C GLN A 120 -9.97 7.11 2.51
N PHE A 121 -11.10 6.87 1.83
CA PHE A 121 -11.96 7.93 1.32
C PHE A 121 -12.56 8.79 2.44
N ALA A 122 -13.00 8.18 3.54
CA ALA A 122 -13.56 8.91 4.69
C ALA A 122 -12.51 9.82 5.34
N HIS A 123 -11.27 9.34 5.50
CA HIS A 123 -10.17 10.13 6.04
C HIS A 123 -9.80 11.32 5.15
N ILE A 124 -9.65 11.09 3.85
CA ILE A 124 -9.36 12.16 2.87
C ILE A 124 -10.50 13.20 2.85
N SER A 125 -11.75 12.76 2.97
CA SER A 125 -12.92 13.63 2.99
C SER A 125 -12.90 14.61 4.18
N ILE A 126 -12.44 14.17 5.36
CA ILE A 126 -12.29 15.05 6.53
C ILE A 126 -11.20 16.10 6.30
N ILE A 127 -10.06 15.70 5.72
CA ILE A 127 -8.97 16.63 5.41
C ILE A 127 -9.47 17.68 4.41
N PHE A 128 -10.18 17.26 3.38
CA PHE A 128 -10.75 18.18 2.39
C PHE A 128 -11.77 19.14 3.02
N TRP A 129 -12.67 18.62 3.87
CA TRP A 129 -13.62 19.44 4.61
C TRP A 129 -12.93 20.45 5.53
N LEU A 130 -11.85 20.05 6.22
CA LEU A 130 -11.05 20.93 7.07
C LEU A 130 -10.44 22.07 6.24
N VAL A 131 -9.82 21.75 5.10
CA VAL A 131 -9.20 22.73 4.21
C VAL A 131 -10.23 23.73 3.69
N LEU A 132 -11.39 23.25 3.22
CA LEU A 132 -12.45 24.11 2.71
C LEU A 132 -13.07 24.98 3.80
N LYS A 133 -13.34 24.44 4.99
CA LYS A 133 -14.05 25.19 6.04
C LYS A 133 -13.15 26.22 6.74
N VAL A 134 -11.89 25.85 7.00
CA VAL A 134 -10.99 26.65 7.84
C VAL A 134 -10.13 27.59 7.01
N PHE A 135 -9.72 27.18 5.81
CA PHE A 135 -8.67 27.88 5.06
C PHE A 135 -9.13 28.48 3.74
N TYR A 136 -10.36 28.21 3.28
CA TYR A 136 -10.92 28.83 2.07
C TYR A 136 -11.30 30.31 2.27
N SER A 137 -11.63 30.71 3.50
CA SER A 137 -12.00 32.10 3.82
C SER A 137 -10.82 33.07 3.89
N ALA A 138 -9.58 32.58 3.79
CA ALA A 138 -8.40 33.43 3.78
C ALA A 138 -8.25 34.04 2.37
N GLU A 139 -8.34 35.37 2.29
CA GLU A 139 -8.14 36.15 1.06
C GLU A 139 -6.70 35.94 0.57
N TYR A 140 -6.51 35.00 -0.35
CA TYR A 140 -5.17 34.56 -0.73
C TYR A 140 -4.56 35.46 -1.79
N LEU A 141 -3.56 36.22 -1.33
CA LEU A 141 -2.69 37.06 -2.16
C LEU A 141 -2.23 36.30 -3.42
N ASN A 142 -2.60 36.87 -4.56
CA ASN A 142 -2.20 36.50 -5.92
C ASN A 142 -0.67 36.65 -6.10
N GLY A 143 0.09 35.76 -5.49
CA GLY A 143 1.54 35.67 -5.62
C GLY A 143 1.96 34.21 -5.68
N LYS A 144 1.80 33.59 -6.86
CA LYS A 144 2.49 32.32 -7.17
C LYS A 144 4.00 32.63 -7.22
N SER A 145 4.72 32.46 -6.11
CA SER A 145 6.18 32.42 -6.19
C SER A 145 6.60 31.05 -6.71
N ASN A 146 7.63 30.99 -7.56
CA ASN A 146 8.14 29.74 -8.13
C ASN A 146 8.44 28.68 -7.05
N ILE A 147 8.97 29.12 -5.90
CA ILE A 147 9.25 28.27 -4.73
C ILE A 147 8.00 27.52 -4.24
N GLN A 148 6.83 28.16 -4.23
CA GLN A 148 5.60 27.48 -3.80
C GLN A 148 5.16 26.41 -4.80
N LEU A 149 5.31 26.65 -6.11
CA LEU A 149 4.97 25.67 -7.15
C LEU A 149 5.91 24.46 -7.08
N GLU A 150 7.20 24.70 -6.86
CA GLU A 150 8.21 23.66 -6.64
C GLU A 150 7.89 22.81 -5.40
N LEU A 151 7.53 23.45 -4.27
CA LEU A 151 7.16 22.74 -3.05
C LEU A 151 5.90 21.88 -3.21
N ILE A 152 4.88 22.37 -3.92
CA ILE A 152 3.68 21.56 -4.20
C ILE A 152 4.05 20.38 -5.08
N THR A 153 4.86 20.60 -6.12
CA THR A 153 5.35 19.56 -7.03
C THR A 153 6.10 18.48 -6.27
N LEU A 154 7.03 18.87 -5.39
CA LEU A 154 7.79 17.97 -4.55
C LEU A 154 6.87 17.15 -3.63
N THR A 155 5.85 17.80 -3.05
CA THR A 155 4.92 17.15 -2.12
C THR A 155 4.03 16.14 -2.85
N ILE A 156 3.51 16.47 -4.04
CA ILE A 156 2.74 15.53 -4.88
C ILE A 156 3.60 14.34 -5.30
N PHE A 157 4.84 14.60 -5.70
CA PHE A 157 5.79 13.54 -6.05
C PHE A 157 6.05 12.62 -4.85
N ALA A 158 6.27 13.19 -3.66
CA ALA A 158 6.48 12.45 -2.42
C ALA A 158 5.25 11.61 -2.03
N ILE A 159 4.04 12.17 -2.08
CA ILE A 159 2.78 11.43 -1.82
C ILE A 159 2.69 10.23 -2.76
N SER A 160 2.94 10.45 -4.04
CA SER A 160 2.85 9.41 -5.07
C SER A 160 3.82 8.27 -4.79
N LEU A 161 5.07 8.57 -4.45
CA LEU A 161 6.05 7.56 -4.06
C LEU A 161 5.62 6.78 -2.81
N VAL A 162 5.15 7.46 -1.78
CA VAL A 162 4.71 6.83 -0.53
C VAL A 162 3.49 5.93 -0.77
N LEU A 163 2.52 6.38 -1.58
CA LEU A 163 1.35 5.58 -1.99
C LEU A 163 1.72 4.32 -2.77
N LEU A 164 2.71 4.43 -3.66
CA LEU A 164 3.17 3.32 -4.49
C LEU A 164 3.84 2.20 -3.71
N LEU A 165 4.33 2.47 -2.51
CA LEU A 165 5.04 1.50 -1.68
C LEU A 165 4.05 0.71 -0.81
N ARG A 166 3.90 1.09 0.47
CA ARG A 166 3.09 0.33 1.43
C ARG A 166 1.59 0.31 1.11
N PRO A 167 0.91 1.44 0.83
CA PRO A 167 -0.54 1.47 0.62
C PRO A 167 -0.98 0.64 -0.58
N ALA A 168 -0.32 0.81 -1.72
CA ALA A 168 -0.58 0.00 -2.91
C ALA A 168 -0.30 -1.50 -2.66
N SER A 169 0.75 -1.83 -1.89
CA SER A 169 1.02 -3.23 -1.51
C SER A 169 -0.10 -3.84 -0.67
N ILE A 170 -0.57 -3.12 0.35
CA ILE A 170 -1.66 -3.57 1.21
C ILE A 170 -2.93 -3.74 0.39
N PHE A 171 -3.25 -2.78 -0.48
CA PHE A 171 -4.42 -2.89 -1.35
C PHE A 171 -4.33 -4.10 -2.29
N ILE A 172 -3.19 -4.33 -2.94
CA ILE A 172 -3.00 -5.51 -3.80
C ILE A 172 -3.19 -6.79 -3.00
N VAL A 173 -2.61 -6.90 -1.80
CA VAL A 173 -2.79 -8.08 -0.95
C VAL A 173 -4.26 -8.25 -0.58
N LEU A 174 -4.95 -7.20 -0.12
CA LEU A 174 -6.37 -7.28 0.24
C LEU A 174 -7.27 -7.63 -0.95
N PHE A 175 -6.95 -7.12 -2.14
CA PHE A 175 -7.68 -7.43 -3.36
C PHE A 175 -7.50 -8.91 -3.74
N MET A 176 -6.26 -9.41 -3.68
CA MET A 176 -5.94 -10.78 -4.02
C MET A 176 -6.41 -11.79 -2.95
N SER A 177 -6.49 -11.35 -1.68
CA SER A 177 -7.06 -12.13 -0.56
C SER A 177 -8.59 -12.11 -0.53
N GLY A 178 -9.24 -11.20 -1.27
CA GLY A 178 -10.68 -11.24 -1.51
C GLY A 178 -11.09 -12.58 -2.10
N LYS A 179 -12.06 -13.26 -1.46
CA LYS A 179 -12.45 -14.66 -1.64
C LYS A 179 -12.12 -15.26 -3.03
N LYS A 180 -11.03 -16.06 -3.06
CA LYS A 180 -10.66 -17.08 -4.08
C LYS A 180 -10.86 -16.67 -5.54
N ILE A 181 -10.11 -15.68 -6.01
CA ILE A 181 -9.82 -15.56 -7.45
C ILE A 181 -9.00 -16.82 -7.84
N GLY A 182 -9.61 -17.74 -8.60
CA GLY A 182 -8.92 -18.89 -9.18
C GLY A 182 -8.97 -20.21 -8.42
N GLY A 183 -9.85 -20.39 -7.42
CA GLY A 183 -10.06 -21.72 -6.82
C GLY A 183 -8.84 -22.34 -6.17
N MET A 184 -7.89 -21.52 -5.69
CA MET A 184 -6.69 -21.98 -5.00
C MET A 184 -7.10 -22.86 -3.81
N SER A 185 -6.82 -24.16 -3.94
CA SER A 185 -6.88 -25.09 -2.82
C SER A 185 -5.81 -24.65 -1.82
N GLU A 186 -6.09 -24.74 -0.51
CA GLU A 186 -5.11 -24.56 0.59
C GLU A 186 -3.98 -25.62 0.57
N ARG A 187 -3.76 -26.27 -0.57
CA ARG A 187 -3.00 -27.48 -0.73
C ARG A 187 -2.06 -27.29 -1.90
N ILE A 188 -0.79 -27.06 -1.58
CA ILE A 188 0.28 -27.17 -2.57
C ILE A 188 0.52 -28.67 -2.78
N GLN A 189 0.37 -29.14 -4.01
CA GLN A 189 0.85 -30.47 -4.36
C GLN A 189 2.37 -30.42 -4.36
N ILE A 190 3.00 -31.20 -3.49
CA ILE A 190 4.46 -31.27 -3.43
C ILE A 190 4.97 -31.93 -4.71
N THR A 191 5.70 -31.17 -5.52
CA THR A 191 6.33 -31.68 -6.74
C THR A 191 7.55 -32.54 -6.40
N LYS A 192 7.86 -33.50 -7.27
CA LYS A 192 9.05 -34.37 -7.13
C LYS A 192 10.35 -33.55 -7.03
N SER A 193 10.41 -32.41 -7.71
CA SER A 193 11.53 -31.47 -7.67
C SER A 193 11.72 -30.84 -6.30
N PHE A 194 10.64 -30.41 -5.64
CA PHE A 194 10.70 -29.85 -4.28
C PHE A 194 11.14 -30.90 -3.25
N MET A 195 10.59 -32.12 -3.33
CA MET A 195 11.04 -33.24 -2.50
C MET A 195 12.53 -33.54 -2.69
N ALA A 196 12.99 -33.56 -3.95
CA ALA A 196 14.40 -33.79 -4.25
C ALA A 196 15.29 -32.72 -3.63
N VAL A 197 14.94 -31.43 -3.75
CA VAL A 197 15.70 -30.33 -3.16
C VAL A 197 15.74 -30.41 -1.63
N ALA A 198 14.59 -30.64 -0.98
CA ALA A 198 14.52 -30.81 0.47
C ALA A 198 15.39 -32.00 0.93
N TYR A 199 15.32 -33.11 0.19
CA TYR A 199 16.10 -34.30 0.45
C TYR A 199 17.61 -34.08 0.28
N TYR A 200 18.02 -33.43 -0.81
CA TYR A 200 19.42 -33.07 -1.04
C TYR A 200 19.94 -32.11 0.03
N SER A 201 19.11 -31.20 0.55
CA SER A 201 19.52 -30.27 1.61
C SER A 201 19.77 -30.97 2.95
N GLU A 202 18.97 -31.98 3.28
CA GLU A 202 19.16 -32.80 4.48
C GLU A 202 20.39 -33.71 4.33
N LEU A 203 20.54 -34.36 3.17
CA LEU A 203 21.75 -35.11 2.82
C LEU A 203 23.01 -34.22 2.89
N ALA A 204 22.97 -33.01 2.37
CA ALA A 204 24.13 -32.13 2.41
C ALA A 204 24.58 -31.80 3.85
N LYS A 205 23.66 -31.72 4.82
CA LYS A 205 23.99 -31.51 6.23
C LYS A 205 24.57 -32.76 6.89
N GLU A 206 24.00 -33.93 6.61
CA GLU A 206 24.37 -35.19 7.25
C GLU A 206 25.72 -35.73 6.75
N TYR A 207 26.07 -35.45 5.49
CA TYR A 207 27.26 -36.00 4.82
C TYR A 207 28.41 -35.00 4.66
N ALA A 208 28.29 -33.77 5.18
CA ALA A 208 29.31 -32.72 5.08
C ALA A 208 30.69 -33.11 5.66
N SER A 209 30.77 -34.14 6.50
CA SER A 209 31.98 -34.55 7.23
C SER A 209 32.53 -35.94 6.89
N LYS A 210 31.88 -36.70 5.99
CA LYS A 210 32.26 -38.11 5.67
C LYS A 210 32.94 -38.22 4.30
N SER A 211 33.90 -39.14 4.14
CA SER A 211 34.59 -39.38 2.85
C SER A 211 34.77 -40.88 2.54
N GLY A 212 34.82 -41.23 1.25
CA GLY A 212 35.19 -42.58 0.78
C GLY A 212 34.02 -43.56 0.58
N ALA A 213 34.29 -44.86 0.72
CA ALA A 213 33.34 -45.94 0.40
C ALA A 213 32.08 -45.98 1.28
N GLU A 214 32.16 -45.48 2.52
CA GLU A 214 31.02 -45.34 3.43
C GLU A 214 29.98 -44.32 2.90
N LEU A 215 30.45 -43.24 2.27
CA LEU A 215 29.59 -42.24 1.63
C LEU A 215 28.79 -42.86 0.48
N HIS A 216 29.38 -43.78 -0.28
CA HIS A 216 28.74 -44.43 -1.42
C HIS A 216 27.61 -45.39 -1.02
N ASP A 217 27.81 -46.18 0.03
CA ASP A 217 26.80 -47.14 0.54
C ASP A 217 25.64 -46.43 1.24
N GLU A 218 25.92 -45.35 1.97
CA GLU A 218 24.89 -44.52 2.59
C GLU A 218 24.10 -43.69 1.56
N LEU A 219 24.76 -43.12 0.53
CA LEU A 219 24.06 -42.48 -0.61
C LEU A 219 23.14 -43.44 -1.34
N ARG A 220 23.51 -44.72 -1.43
CA ARG A 220 22.68 -45.75 -2.05
C ARG A 220 21.43 -46.03 -1.22
N LYS A 221 21.59 -46.25 0.09
CA LYS A 221 20.46 -46.43 1.02
C LYS A 221 19.53 -45.21 1.07
N SER A 222 20.10 -44.02 0.97
CA SER A 222 19.33 -42.79 0.93
C SER A 222 18.57 -42.65 -0.39
N LYS A 223 19.19 -42.99 -1.52
CA LYS A 223 18.48 -43.05 -2.81
C LYS A 223 17.31 -44.04 -2.79
N ASP A 224 17.51 -45.23 -2.22
CA ASP A 224 16.44 -46.24 -2.11
C ASP A 224 15.26 -45.74 -1.26
N LYS A 225 15.53 -45.05 -0.13
CA LYS A 225 14.47 -44.40 0.67
C LYS A 225 13.74 -43.28 -0.07
N ALA A 226 14.45 -42.51 -0.89
CA ALA A 226 13.83 -41.47 -1.72
C ALA A 226 12.93 -42.08 -2.80
N ASP A 227 13.37 -43.18 -3.43
CA ASP A 227 12.56 -43.92 -4.42
C ASP A 227 11.32 -44.55 -3.76
N ASP A 228 11.42 -45.06 -2.54
CA ASP A 228 10.28 -45.55 -1.76
C ASP A 228 9.30 -44.40 -1.41
N LEU A 229 9.79 -43.24 -0.99
CA LEU A 229 8.98 -42.04 -0.75
C LEU A 229 8.30 -41.53 -2.02
N VAL A 230 9.01 -41.52 -3.16
CA VAL A 230 8.46 -41.15 -4.47
C VAL A 230 7.39 -42.15 -4.92
N THR A 231 7.58 -43.44 -4.63
CA THR A 231 6.61 -44.50 -4.94
C THR A 231 5.38 -44.43 -4.03
N PHE A 232 5.57 -44.15 -2.74
CA PHE A 232 4.48 -43.89 -1.78
C PHE A 232 3.68 -42.63 -2.15
N LEU A 233 4.37 -41.55 -2.54
CA LEU A 233 3.77 -40.30 -3.01
C LEU A 233 3.02 -40.43 -4.33
N LYS A 234 3.41 -41.39 -5.18
CA LYS A 234 2.66 -41.71 -6.40
C LYS A 234 1.25 -42.23 -6.09
N ASN A 235 1.03 -42.73 -4.87
CA ASN A 235 -0.23 -43.30 -4.39
C ASN A 235 -0.93 -42.45 -3.31
N GLY A 236 -0.34 -41.35 -2.83
CA GLY A 236 -0.92 -40.49 -1.78
C GLY A 236 -0.47 -39.03 -1.87
N THR A 237 -1.39 -38.09 -1.63
CA THR A 237 -1.10 -36.65 -1.61
C THR A 237 -0.53 -36.26 -0.25
N LEU A 238 0.76 -35.90 -0.16
CA LEU A 238 1.31 -35.24 1.02
C LEU A 238 0.92 -33.76 0.99
N GLU A 239 0.11 -33.36 1.97
CA GLU A 239 -0.29 -31.99 2.20
C GLU A 239 0.69 -31.36 3.20
N VAL A 240 1.48 -30.37 2.76
CA VAL A 240 2.34 -29.58 3.65
C VAL A 240 1.80 -28.15 3.70
N SER A 241 1.63 -27.62 4.90
CA SER A 241 1.24 -26.23 5.13
C SER A 241 2.25 -25.28 4.49
N THR A 242 1.75 -24.35 3.68
CA THR A 242 2.55 -23.39 2.92
C THR A 242 3.45 -22.49 3.77
N ASP A 243 3.09 -22.31 5.04
CA ASP A 243 3.72 -21.38 5.97
C ASP A 243 5.16 -21.76 6.33
N SER A 244 5.55 -23.03 6.20
CA SER A 244 6.90 -23.52 6.53
C SER A 244 7.84 -23.72 5.34
N ALA A 245 7.34 -23.63 4.11
CA ALA A 245 8.09 -23.97 2.89
C ALA A 245 8.70 -22.75 2.18
N PHE A 246 8.16 -21.55 2.41
CA PHE A 246 8.58 -20.33 1.74
C PHE A 246 8.82 -19.22 2.76
N ASP A 247 9.85 -19.37 3.59
CA ASP A 247 10.37 -18.27 4.38
C ASP A 247 11.08 -17.29 3.42
N SER A 248 10.29 -16.49 2.72
CA SER A 248 10.79 -15.54 1.74
C SER A 248 11.40 -14.35 2.49
N ASN A 249 12.70 -14.10 2.30
CA ASN A 249 13.51 -13.06 2.96
C ASN A 249 13.08 -11.60 2.67
N GLY A 250 11.80 -11.31 2.44
CA GLY A 250 11.29 -9.99 2.06
C GLY A 250 11.72 -9.50 0.68
N ALA A 251 12.56 -10.27 -0.04
CA ALA A 251 13.12 -9.90 -1.34
C ALA A 251 12.03 -9.61 -2.39
N GLY A 252 10.98 -10.43 -2.44
CA GLY A 252 9.85 -10.21 -3.36
C GLY A 252 9.12 -8.88 -3.11
N LYS A 253 8.98 -8.47 -1.85
CA LYS A 253 8.39 -7.16 -1.47
C LYS A 253 9.25 -6.00 -1.97
N TRP A 254 10.57 -6.09 -1.78
CA TRP A 254 11.52 -5.07 -2.25
C TRP A 254 11.59 -4.98 -3.78
N ILE A 255 11.59 -6.12 -4.48
CA ILE A 255 11.53 -6.13 -5.95
C ILE A 255 10.27 -5.41 -6.43
N GLY A 256 9.12 -5.72 -5.83
CA GLY A 256 7.86 -5.05 -6.16
C GLY A 256 7.86 -3.55 -5.87
N TYR A 257 8.57 -3.08 -4.85
CA TYR A 257 8.76 -1.64 -4.60
C TYR A 257 9.61 -0.98 -5.67
N ILE A 258 10.76 -1.57 -6.00
CA ILE A 258 11.69 -1.03 -6.99
C ILE A 258 11.01 -0.93 -8.36
N GLU A 259 10.29 -1.97 -8.79
CA GLU A 259 9.55 -1.97 -10.04
C GLU A 259 8.55 -0.82 -10.15
N ARG A 260 7.73 -0.62 -9.13
CA ARG A 260 6.72 0.47 -9.11
C ARG A 260 7.36 1.84 -9.14
N VAL A 261 8.45 2.04 -8.40
CA VAL A 261 9.21 3.30 -8.42
C VAL A 261 9.81 3.54 -9.80
N MET A 262 10.39 2.52 -10.44
CA MET A 262 10.94 2.65 -11.79
C MET A 262 9.86 2.99 -12.83
N ILE A 263 8.72 2.29 -12.80
CA ILE A 263 7.59 2.58 -13.69
C ILE A 263 7.09 4.02 -13.48
N PHE A 264 6.92 4.45 -12.23
CA PHE A 264 6.50 5.81 -11.91
C PHE A 264 7.48 6.86 -12.44
N VAL A 265 8.78 6.70 -12.17
CA VAL A 265 9.82 7.61 -12.65
C VAL A 265 9.81 7.67 -14.18
N PHE A 266 9.83 6.52 -14.86
CA PHE A 266 9.79 6.50 -16.33
C PHE A 266 8.50 7.09 -16.91
N PHE A 267 7.37 6.96 -16.22
CA PHE A 267 6.12 7.58 -16.63
C PHE A 267 6.19 9.11 -16.53
N ILE A 268 6.70 9.65 -15.42
CA ILE A 268 6.89 11.09 -15.22
C ILE A 268 7.84 11.68 -16.28
N PHE A 269 8.91 10.96 -16.64
CA PHE A 269 9.88 11.38 -17.66
C PHE A 269 9.50 11.03 -19.11
N ASN A 270 8.25 10.62 -19.37
CA ASN A 270 7.76 10.26 -20.70
C ASN A 270 8.60 9.19 -21.42
N GLN A 271 9.01 8.14 -20.70
CA GLN A 271 9.80 7.01 -21.21
C GLN A 271 8.95 5.72 -21.29
N PRO A 272 7.94 5.63 -22.18
CA PRO A 272 7.08 4.45 -22.28
C PRO A 272 7.85 3.19 -22.72
N ALA A 273 8.92 3.35 -23.49
CA ALA A 273 9.79 2.24 -23.90
C ALA A 273 10.47 1.56 -22.70
N ALA A 274 10.90 2.34 -21.71
CA ALA A 274 11.52 1.81 -20.50
C ALA A 274 10.50 1.03 -19.63
N ILE A 275 9.26 1.53 -19.54
CA ILE A 275 8.15 0.83 -18.87
C ILE A 275 7.85 -0.51 -19.57
N ALA A 276 7.76 -0.52 -20.90
CA ALA A 276 7.55 -1.74 -21.67
C ALA A 276 8.70 -2.75 -21.46
N GLY A 277 9.94 -2.26 -21.39
CA GLY A 277 11.12 -3.08 -21.06
C GLY A 277 11.01 -3.76 -19.69
N ILE A 278 10.62 -3.04 -18.65
CA ILE A 278 10.40 -3.62 -17.30
C ILE A 278 9.35 -4.74 -17.36
N MET A 279 8.22 -4.49 -18.01
CA MET A 279 7.14 -5.47 -18.14
C MET A 279 7.56 -6.72 -18.92
N ALA A 280 8.37 -6.54 -19.97
CA ALA A 280 8.93 -7.64 -20.75
C ALA A 280 9.89 -8.50 -19.91
N ILE A 281 10.81 -7.86 -19.17
CA ILE A 281 11.75 -8.56 -18.27
C ILE A 281 11.00 -9.36 -17.22
N LYS A 282 9.99 -8.76 -16.58
CA LYS A 282 9.18 -9.42 -15.55
C LYS A 282 8.42 -10.63 -16.09
N THR A 283 7.89 -10.53 -17.31
CA THR A 283 7.21 -11.64 -17.98
C THR A 283 8.20 -12.75 -18.38
N ALA A 284 9.40 -12.38 -18.86
CA ALA A 284 10.43 -13.33 -19.25
C ALA A 284 10.94 -14.17 -18.07
N PHE A 285 11.19 -13.55 -16.91
CA PHE A 285 11.58 -14.30 -15.70
C PHE A 285 10.51 -15.27 -15.23
N ARG A 286 9.24 -14.94 -15.49
CA ARG A 286 8.11 -15.78 -15.09
C ARG A 286 7.84 -16.95 -16.04
N PHE A 287 8.39 -16.93 -17.26
CA PHE A 287 8.25 -18.04 -18.21
C PHE A 287 8.90 -19.34 -17.71
N ASN A 288 9.92 -19.23 -16.85
CA ASN A 288 10.59 -20.41 -16.28
C ASN A 288 9.74 -21.13 -15.22
N ASP A 289 8.91 -20.38 -14.47
CA ASP A 289 7.99 -20.92 -13.46
C ASP A 289 6.73 -21.55 -14.06
N LEU A 290 6.41 -21.22 -15.31
CA LEU A 290 5.23 -21.70 -16.05
C LEU A 290 5.37 -23.13 -16.62
N LYS A 291 6.56 -23.74 -16.51
CA LYS A 291 6.84 -25.08 -17.07
C LYS A 291 6.42 -26.25 -16.18
N ASP A 292 6.07 -26.01 -14.92
CA ASP A 292 5.56 -27.05 -14.01
C ASP A 292 4.01 -27.08 -14.06
N ASP A 293 3.44 -28.10 -14.71
CA ASP A 293 2.00 -28.26 -14.98
C ASP A 293 1.10 -28.32 -13.73
N ASN A 294 1.67 -28.53 -12.54
CA ASN A 294 0.93 -28.61 -11.27
C ASN A 294 0.62 -27.24 -10.62
N ASP A 295 1.06 -26.12 -11.22
CA ASP A 295 1.07 -24.80 -10.57
C ASP A 295 0.29 -23.70 -11.34
N SER A 296 -0.66 -24.08 -12.20
CA SER A 296 -1.43 -23.15 -13.05
C SER A 296 -2.13 -22.04 -12.25
N ALA A 297 -2.76 -22.38 -11.13
CA ALA A 297 -3.43 -21.42 -10.24
C ALA A 297 -2.45 -20.43 -9.59
N ARG A 298 -1.24 -20.88 -9.23
CA ARG A 298 -0.19 -19.99 -8.69
C ARG A 298 0.31 -19.05 -9.77
N SER A 299 0.47 -19.55 -11.00
CA SER A 299 0.83 -18.71 -12.11
C SER A 299 -0.26 -17.66 -12.39
N GLU A 300 -1.53 -18.04 -12.50
CA GLU A 300 -2.63 -17.07 -12.66
C GLU A 300 -2.60 -15.99 -11.57
N TYR A 301 -2.43 -16.38 -10.31
CA TYR A 301 -2.32 -15.46 -9.19
C TYR A 301 -1.16 -14.46 -9.34
N ILE A 302 0.02 -14.93 -9.77
CA ILE A 302 1.18 -14.04 -10.02
C ILE A 302 0.91 -13.10 -11.21
N MET A 303 0.17 -13.55 -12.24
CA MET A 303 -0.21 -12.70 -13.39
C MET A 303 -1.14 -11.58 -12.98
N ILE A 304 -2.21 -11.94 -12.28
CA ILE A 304 -3.22 -11.01 -11.84
C ILE A 304 -2.57 -10.00 -10.88
N GLY A 305 -1.72 -10.46 -9.96
CA GLY A 305 -0.98 -9.57 -9.06
C GLY A 305 -0.04 -8.60 -9.80
N THR A 306 0.67 -9.07 -10.84
CA THR A 306 1.54 -8.23 -11.66
C THR A 306 0.76 -7.19 -12.46
N PHE A 307 -0.34 -7.61 -13.09
CA PHE A 307 -1.21 -6.73 -13.86
C PHE A 307 -1.86 -5.66 -12.98
N LEU A 308 -2.38 -6.06 -11.81
CA LEU A 308 -2.98 -5.14 -10.85
C LEU A 308 -1.96 -4.14 -10.30
N SER A 309 -0.74 -4.59 -9.97
CA SER A 309 0.34 -3.72 -9.53
C SER A 309 0.71 -2.68 -10.59
N PHE A 310 0.83 -3.10 -11.85
CA PHE A 310 1.08 -2.21 -12.97
C PHE A 310 -0.06 -1.19 -13.12
N PHE A 311 -1.31 -1.66 -13.10
CA PHE A 311 -2.50 -0.82 -13.26
C PHE A 311 -2.60 0.27 -12.19
N ILE A 312 -2.47 -0.08 -10.91
CA ILE A 312 -2.49 0.89 -9.81
C ILE A 312 -1.34 1.89 -9.94
N THR A 313 -0.15 1.41 -10.32
CA THR A 313 1.02 2.27 -10.53
C THR A 313 0.78 3.30 -11.62
N MET A 314 0.18 2.88 -12.73
CA MET A 314 -0.17 3.77 -13.83
C MET A 314 -1.20 4.81 -13.43
N ILE A 315 -2.22 4.44 -12.62
CA ILE A 315 -3.22 5.41 -12.11
C ILE A 315 -2.55 6.46 -11.22
N ILE A 316 -1.72 6.04 -10.26
CA ILE A 316 -1.02 6.97 -9.36
C ILE A 316 -0.07 7.86 -10.16
N ALA A 317 0.70 7.30 -11.09
CA ALA A 317 1.63 8.05 -11.94
C ALA A 317 0.92 9.07 -12.83
N ALA A 318 -0.20 8.68 -13.47
CA ALA A 318 -1.01 9.56 -14.31
C ALA A 318 -1.63 10.70 -13.49
N THR A 319 -2.17 10.38 -12.31
CA THR A 319 -2.74 11.39 -11.40
C THR A 319 -1.68 12.38 -10.93
N ALA A 320 -0.49 11.90 -10.57
CA ALA A 320 0.63 12.74 -10.17
C ALA A 320 1.08 13.66 -11.31
N LYS A 321 1.30 13.09 -12.50
CA LYS A 321 1.71 13.85 -13.69
C LYS A 321 0.69 14.93 -14.04
N PHE A 322 -0.58 14.56 -14.14
CA PHE A 322 -1.69 15.48 -14.41
C PHE A 322 -1.74 16.61 -13.37
N SER A 323 -1.59 16.28 -12.09
CA SER A 323 -1.60 17.28 -11.01
C SER A 323 -0.43 18.25 -11.12
N ILE A 324 0.78 17.74 -11.41
CA ILE A 324 1.99 18.56 -11.59
C ILE A 324 1.83 19.46 -12.82
N GLU A 325 1.48 18.92 -13.98
CA GLU A 325 1.27 19.70 -15.21
C GLU A 325 0.22 20.79 -15.00
N SER A 326 -0.90 20.47 -14.35
CA SER A 326 -1.97 21.44 -14.04
C SER A 326 -1.48 22.62 -13.17
N ILE A 327 -0.53 22.37 -12.27
CA ILE A 327 0.04 23.42 -11.40
C ILE A 327 0.95 24.38 -12.19
N TRP A 328 1.74 23.83 -13.12
CA TRP A 328 2.75 24.56 -13.89
C TRP A 328 2.19 25.24 -15.15
N ASP A 329 1.24 24.63 -15.85
CA ASP A 329 0.69 25.16 -17.10
C ASP A 329 -0.17 26.41 -16.92
N GLY A 330 -0.50 26.78 -15.67
CA GLY A 330 -1.28 27.99 -15.38
C GLY A 330 -2.69 27.96 -15.97
N SER A 331 -3.12 26.85 -16.58
CA SER A 331 -4.48 26.67 -17.03
C SER A 331 -5.40 26.72 -15.81
N GLN A 332 -6.50 27.46 -15.95
CA GLN A 332 -7.51 27.71 -14.93
C GLN A 332 -8.30 26.44 -14.55
N VAL A 333 -7.71 25.25 -14.57
CA VAL A 333 -8.30 24.08 -13.93
C VAL A 333 -7.96 24.17 -12.44
N LYS A 334 -8.65 25.09 -11.75
CA LYS A 334 -8.69 25.01 -10.30
C LYS A 334 -9.35 23.68 -9.98
N ILE A 335 -8.66 22.79 -9.28
CA ILE A 335 -9.25 21.53 -8.78
C ILE A 335 -10.52 21.82 -7.95
N MET A 336 -10.64 23.03 -7.39
CA MET A 336 -11.82 23.53 -6.68
C MET A 336 -12.90 24.21 -7.55
N ASP A 337 -12.63 24.54 -8.81
CA ASP A 337 -13.66 24.93 -9.79
C ASP A 337 -14.12 23.71 -10.62
N PHE A 338 -13.70 22.49 -10.25
CA PHE A 338 -14.11 21.26 -10.90
C PHE A 338 -15.58 20.97 -10.55
N ASP A 339 -16.47 21.57 -11.31
CA ASP A 339 -17.89 21.24 -11.31
C ASP A 339 -18.04 19.82 -11.88
N ILE A 340 -17.99 18.84 -10.98
CA ILE A 340 -18.18 17.41 -11.27
C ILE A 340 -19.46 17.19 -12.07
N LEU A 341 -20.52 17.97 -11.81
CA LEU A 341 -21.77 17.88 -12.55
C LEU A 341 -21.60 18.38 -13.98
N HIS A 342 -20.89 19.49 -14.19
CA HIS A 342 -20.61 19.96 -15.55
C HIS A 342 -19.72 18.99 -16.33
N TRP A 343 -18.65 18.46 -15.73
CA TRP A 343 -17.77 17.49 -16.41
C TRP A 343 -18.49 16.17 -16.73
N LEU A 344 -19.25 15.61 -15.78
CA LEU A 344 -20.05 14.40 -16.01
C LEU A 344 -21.11 14.63 -17.10
N ASN A 345 -21.78 15.78 -17.11
CA ASN A 345 -22.81 16.09 -18.11
C ASN A 345 -22.21 16.38 -19.50
N SER A 346 -20.98 16.90 -19.55
CA SER A 346 -20.28 17.21 -20.80
C SER A 346 -19.66 15.98 -21.48
N TYR A 347 -19.20 15.01 -20.71
CA TYR A 347 -18.42 13.88 -21.21
C TYR A 347 -19.07 12.50 -21.06
N ILE A 348 -19.98 12.30 -20.09
CA ILE A 348 -20.58 11.00 -19.80
C ILE A 348 -22.05 10.93 -20.23
N PHE A 349 -22.84 11.99 -20.03
CA PHE A 349 -24.28 12.01 -20.37
C PHE A 349 -24.60 12.60 -21.75
N ARG A 350 -23.60 12.87 -22.58
CA ARG A 350 -23.81 13.13 -24.02
C ARG A 350 -23.87 11.83 -24.81
N TYR A 351 -24.84 10.98 -24.51
CA TYR A 351 -25.50 10.06 -25.44
C TYR A 351 -26.86 9.66 -24.88
#